data_AF-A0A7D6CGY8-F1
#
_entry.id   AF-A0A7D6CGY8-F1
#
_cell.length_a   1.000
_cell.length_b   1.000
_cell.length_c   1.000
_cell.angle_alpha   90.00
_cell.angle_beta   90.00
_cell.angle_gamma   90.00
#
_symmetry.space_group_name_H-M   'P 1'
#
loop_
_entity.id
_entity.type
_entity.pdbx_description
1 polymer ?
#
loop_
_entity_poly.entity_id
_entity_poly.type
_entity_poly.pdbx_seq_one_letter_code
_entity_poly.pdbx_strand_id
1 'polypeptide(L)'
;MRGTDAYLTIVEGFDSQGRRCYRAWTADRLDGVWTPHGAGDDAFAHHSNVTFPAGVWSAAVSHGELVRAGYDERMEIDPQRLQLLYQGVDVAGAGTPYALLPWRIGLLTRTDGE
;
A
#
# COMPACT_ATOMS: atom_id res chain seq x y z
N MET A 1 15.43 2.82 -2.37
CA MET A 1 15.23 2.01 -1.16
C MET A 1 16.56 2.00 -0.42
N ARG A 2 16.57 2.14 0.91
CA ARG A 2 17.85 2.25 1.62
C ARG A 2 18.69 1.00 1.41
N GLY A 3 19.97 1.18 1.11
CA GLY A 3 20.92 0.08 0.89
C GLY A 3 20.81 -0.60 -0.47
N THR A 4 20.05 -0.03 -1.41
CA THR A 4 19.97 -0.51 -2.80
C THR A 4 20.02 0.65 -3.79
N ASP A 5 20.40 0.36 -5.04
CA ASP A 5 20.35 1.31 -6.17
C ASP A 5 19.01 1.24 -6.91
N ALA A 6 17.90 1.09 -6.18
CA ALA A 6 16.57 0.91 -6.76
C ALA A 6 15.50 1.80 -6.10
N TYR A 7 14.59 2.30 -6.92
CA TYR A 7 13.39 3.04 -6.55
C TYR A 7 12.19 2.10 -6.50
N LEU A 8 11.26 2.39 -5.59
CA LEU A 8 9.96 1.74 -5.49
C LEU A 8 8.90 2.80 -5.74
N THR A 9 7.90 2.47 -6.57
CA THR A 9 6.64 3.20 -6.63
C THR A 9 5.51 2.27 -6.23
N ILE A 10 4.56 2.80 -5.48
CA ILE A 10 3.30 2.14 -5.15
C ILE A 10 2.16 3.00 -5.68
N VAL A 11 1.22 2.38 -6.39
CA VAL A 11 0.10 3.08 -7.02
C VAL A 11 -1.20 2.44 -6.59
N GLU A 12 -2.13 3.25 -6.09
CA GLU A 12 -3.48 2.81 -5.78
C GLU A 12 -4.23 2.45 -7.07
N GLY A 13 -4.96 1.34 -7.03
CA GLY A 13 -5.86 0.92 -8.07
C GLY A 13 -7.09 0.24 -7.48
N PHE A 14 -7.78 -0.50 -8.35
CA PHE A 14 -8.93 -1.32 -7.97
C PHE A 14 -8.65 -2.78 -8.33
N ASP A 15 -9.07 -3.70 -7.47
CA ASP A 15 -9.13 -5.12 -7.81
C ASP A 15 -10.33 -5.42 -8.73
N SER A 16 -10.47 -6.67 -9.15
CA SER A 16 -11.58 -7.14 -10.01
C SER A 16 -12.97 -7.00 -9.37
N GLN A 17 -13.04 -6.77 -8.06
CA GLN A 17 -14.28 -6.55 -7.29
C GLN A 17 -14.52 -5.07 -6.95
N GLY A 18 -13.67 -4.16 -7.44
CA GLY A 18 -13.80 -2.72 -7.20
C GLY A 18 -13.31 -2.26 -5.82
N ARG A 19 -12.52 -3.07 -5.10
CA ARG A 19 -11.91 -2.68 -3.82
C ARG A 19 -10.56 -2.01 -4.07
N ARG A 20 -10.23 -1.01 -3.25
CA ARG A 20 -8.93 -0.29 -3.33
C ARG A 20 -7.78 -1.18 -2.89
N CYS A 21 -6.71 -1.18 -3.66
CA CYS A 21 -5.47 -1.89 -3.37
C CYS A 21 -4.26 -1.17 -3.97
N TYR A 22 -3.05 -1.54 -3.55
CA TYR A 22 -1.81 -1.02 -4.10
C TYR A 22 -1.12 -2.03 -5.00
N ARG A 23 -0.59 -1.57 -6.14
CA ARG A 23 0.39 -2.30 -6.95
C ARG A 23 1.75 -1.62 -6.84
N ALA A 24 2.83 -2.38 -7.05
CA ALA A 24 4.18 -1.88 -6.93
C ALA A 24 4.98 -2.08 -8.22
N TRP A 25 5.92 -1.16 -8.45
CA TRP A 25 6.94 -1.28 -9.50
C TRP A 25 8.29 -0.82 -8.96
N THR A 26 9.35 -1.33 -9.54
CA THR A 26 10.72 -0.91 -9.24
C THR A 26 11.44 -0.41 -10.49
N ALA A 27 12.38 0.50 -10.29
CA ALA A 27 13.26 1.03 -11.35
C ALA A 27 14.64 1.32 -10.75
N ASP A 28 15.68 1.35 -11.58
CA ASP A 28 17.04 1.78 -11.19
C ASP A 28 17.19 3.32 -11.15
N ARG A 29 16.26 4.03 -11.78
CA ARG A 29 16.20 5.49 -11.85
C ARG A 29 14.76 6.00 -11.75
N LEU A 30 14.57 7.21 -11.22
CA LEU A 30 13.26 7.86 -11.14
C LEU A 30 12.61 8.10 -12.52
N ASP A 31 13.44 8.39 -13.53
CA ASP A 31 13.05 8.62 -14.93
C ASP A 31 13.20 7.37 -15.81
N GLY A 32 13.42 6.20 -15.19
CA GLY A 32 13.70 4.94 -15.88
C GLY A 32 12.47 4.13 -16.28
N VAL A 33 12.73 2.87 -16.64
CA VAL A 33 11.68 1.88 -16.96
C VAL A 33 11.21 1.23 -15.67
N TRP A 34 9.90 1.30 -15.42
CA TRP A 34 9.26 0.72 -14.24
C TRP A 34 8.84 -0.73 -14.49
N THR A 35 9.46 -1.67 -13.78
CA THR A 35 9.15 -3.10 -13.85
C THR A 35 8.19 -3.49 -12.72
N PRO A 36 7.09 -4.20 -13.01
CA PRO A 36 6.15 -4.67 -11.98
C PRO A 36 6.86 -5.45 -10.88
N HIS A 37 6.47 -5.19 -9.63
CA HIS A 37 6.93 -5.90 -8.44
C HIS A 37 5.76 -6.71 -7.88
N GLY A 38 5.85 -8.04 -8.00
CA GLY A 38 4.72 -8.98 -7.78
C GLY A 38 4.13 -9.51 -9.10
N ALA A 39 3.20 -10.47 -9.03
CA ALA A 39 2.54 -11.06 -10.19
C ALA A 39 1.01 -11.12 -10.00
N GLY A 40 0.23 -10.91 -11.08
CA GLY A 40 -1.23 -11.10 -11.05
C GLY A 40 -1.98 -10.14 -10.10
N ASP A 41 -2.97 -10.67 -9.38
CA ASP A 41 -3.75 -9.96 -8.36
C ASP A 41 -3.01 -9.86 -7.01
N ASP A 42 -1.74 -10.32 -6.93
CA ASP A 42 -0.88 -10.15 -5.75
C ASP A 42 -0.38 -8.70 -5.66
N ALA A 43 -1.33 -7.81 -5.42
CA ALA A 43 -1.11 -6.40 -5.17
C ALA A 43 -0.24 -6.22 -3.91
N PHE A 44 0.73 -5.30 -3.99
CA PHE A 44 1.62 -4.89 -2.90
C PHE A 44 0.94 -4.76 -1.54
N ALA A 45 -0.27 -4.19 -1.52
CA ALA A 45 -1.16 -4.26 -0.36
C ALA A 45 -2.60 -4.49 -0.84
N HIS A 46 -3.17 -5.62 -0.46
CA HIS A 46 -4.45 -6.12 -0.94
C HIS A 46 -5.20 -6.83 0.19
N HIS A 47 -6.53 -6.85 0.13
CA HIS A 47 -7.32 -7.48 1.18
C HIS A 47 -6.98 -8.98 1.41
N SER A 48 -6.48 -9.69 0.39
CA SER A 48 -6.09 -11.11 0.51
C SER A 48 -4.75 -11.33 1.21
N ASN A 49 -3.89 -10.31 1.31
CA ASN A 49 -2.58 -10.39 1.96
C ASN A 49 -2.45 -9.47 3.19
N VAL A 50 -3.57 -8.92 3.67
CA VAL A 50 -3.66 -8.13 4.90
C VAL A 50 -4.43 -8.93 5.96
N THR A 51 -3.85 -9.04 7.14
CA THR A 51 -4.48 -9.66 8.30
C THR A 51 -4.76 -8.62 9.39
N PHE A 52 -5.76 -8.88 10.22
CA PHE A 52 -6.19 -7.97 11.27
C PHE A 52 -6.27 -8.71 12.61
N PRO A 53 -5.49 -8.31 13.64
CA PRO A 53 -5.50 -8.99 14.94
C PRO A 53 -6.86 -9.01 15.65
N ALA A 54 -7.71 -8.01 15.40
CA ALA A 54 -9.01 -7.82 16.03
C ALA A 54 -10.20 -8.02 15.05
N GLY A 55 -9.99 -8.76 13.97
CA GLY A 55 -10.96 -8.95 12.90
C GLY A 55 -10.90 -7.89 11.81
N VAL A 56 -11.41 -8.23 10.63
CA VAL A 56 -11.39 -7.37 9.45
C VAL A 56 -12.29 -6.15 9.67
N TRP A 57 -11.72 -4.95 9.59
CA TRP A 57 -12.47 -3.69 9.69
C TRP A 57 -12.54 -2.91 8.37
N SER A 58 -11.74 -3.29 7.37
CA SER A 58 -11.75 -2.71 6.03
C SER A 58 -11.35 -3.75 5.00
N ALA A 59 -12.09 -3.81 3.90
CA ALA A 59 -11.71 -4.57 2.70
C ALA A 59 -10.95 -3.70 1.68
N ALA A 60 -10.75 -2.42 1.97
CA ALA A 60 -10.02 -1.46 1.15
C ALA A 60 -8.68 -1.09 1.81
N VAL A 61 -7.61 -1.12 1.03
CA VAL A 61 -6.35 -0.46 1.33
C VAL A 61 -6.22 0.68 0.32
N SER A 62 -6.67 1.88 0.72
CA SER A 62 -6.66 3.09 -0.13
C SER A 62 -5.51 4.00 0.29
N HIS A 63 -5.51 5.23 -0.21
CA HIS A 63 -4.46 6.24 -0.05
C HIS A 63 -3.70 6.16 1.29
N GLY A 64 -2.39 6.09 1.17
CA GLY A 64 -1.45 5.94 2.26
C GLY A 64 -0.03 6.28 1.86
N GLU A 65 0.87 6.20 2.83
CA GLU A 65 2.28 6.48 2.68
C GLU A 65 3.13 5.47 3.45
N LEU A 66 4.22 5.01 2.82
CA LEU A 66 5.20 4.17 3.50
C LEU A 66 5.92 4.97 4.58
N VAL A 67 6.08 4.38 5.76
CA VAL A 67 6.90 4.96 6.81
C VAL A 67 8.34 5.03 6.31
N ARG A 68 8.85 6.25 6.22
CA ARG A 68 10.19 6.55 5.70
C ARG A 68 11.26 6.21 6.74
N ALA A 69 12.45 5.86 6.25
CA ALA A 69 13.63 5.61 7.07
C ALA A 69 14.40 6.89 7.44
N GLY A 70 13.91 8.05 6.98
CA GLY A 70 14.44 9.39 7.19
C GLY A 70 13.38 10.44 6.84
N TYR A 71 13.76 11.71 6.90
CA TYR A 71 12.83 12.85 6.72
C TYR A 71 13.39 13.90 5.75
N ASP A 72 14.35 13.51 4.91
CA ASP A 72 14.90 14.35 3.85
C ASP A 72 14.18 14.14 2.50
N GLU A 73 14.64 14.84 1.48
CA GLU A 73 14.07 14.81 0.13
C GLU A 73 14.31 13.49 -0.62
N ARG A 74 15.16 12.60 -0.08
CA ARG A 74 15.47 11.33 -0.74
C ARG A 74 14.37 10.30 -0.58
N MET A 75 13.42 10.54 0.33
CA MET A 75 12.22 9.70 0.52
C MET A 75 12.57 8.23 0.75
N GLU A 76 13.70 7.95 1.43
CA GLU A 76 14.16 6.59 1.64
C GLU A 76 13.19 5.79 2.51
N ILE A 77 12.98 4.53 2.14
CA ILE A 77 12.29 3.52 2.95
C ILE A 77 13.25 2.41 3.35
N ASP A 78 12.98 1.75 4.48
CA ASP A 78 13.68 0.53 4.89
C ASP A 78 13.00 -0.69 4.25
N PRO A 79 13.61 -1.32 3.23
CA PRO A 79 13.01 -2.45 2.54
C PRO A 79 12.91 -3.70 3.44
N GLN A 80 13.56 -3.73 4.61
CA GLN A 80 13.48 -4.84 5.56
C GLN A 80 12.40 -4.64 6.63
N ARG A 81 11.86 -3.42 6.75
CA ARG A 81 10.86 -3.06 7.76
C ARG A 81 9.80 -2.14 7.19
N LEU A 82 9.07 -2.64 6.19
CA LEU A 82 8.00 -1.87 5.56
C LEU A 82 6.80 -1.72 6.51
N GLN A 83 6.35 -0.47 6.64
CA GLN A 83 5.08 -0.12 7.26
C GLN A 83 4.34 0.86 6.34
N LEU A 84 3.04 0.66 6.15
CA LEU A 84 2.19 1.52 5.33
C LEU A 84 1.09 2.12 6.20
N LEU A 85 1.14 3.45 6.43
CA LEU A 85 0.03 4.18 7.02
C LEU A 85 -1.01 4.40 5.92
N TYR A 86 -2.24 3.92 6.10
CA TYR A 86 -3.24 3.91 5.03
C TYR A 86 -4.62 4.30 5.53
N GLN A 87 -5.47 4.78 4.63
CA GLN A 87 -6.90 4.92 4.88
C GLN A 87 -7.66 3.66 4.45
N GLY A 88 -8.49 3.15 5.36
CA GLY A 88 -9.44 2.07 5.10
C GLY A 88 -10.85 2.53 5.40
N VAL A 89 -11.81 1.78 4.90
CA VAL A 89 -13.23 2.02 5.16
C VAL A 89 -13.91 0.66 5.24
N ASP A 90 -14.67 0.45 6.30
CA ASP A 90 -15.67 -0.60 6.30
C ASP A 90 -16.63 -0.30 5.15
N VAL A 91 -17.07 -1.29 4.38
CA VAL A 91 -17.91 -1.09 3.18
C VAL A 91 -19.11 -0.23 3.54
N ALA A 92 -18.97 1.09 3.34
CA ALA A 92 -19.96 2.06 3.75
C ALA A 92 -21.22 1.71 2.99
N GLY A 93 -22.34 1.65 3.70
CA GLY A 93 -23.63 1.23 3.13
C GLY A 93 -23.81 1.79 1.73
N ALA A 94 -24.15 0.90 0.79
CA ALA A 94 -24.36 1.24 -0.60
C ALA A 94 -25.16 2.55 -0.72
N GLY A 95 -24.60 3.53 -1.44
CA GLY A 95 -25.24 4.84 -1.64
C GLY A 95 -24.71 6.00 -0.79
N THR A 96 -23.72 5.77 0.09
CA THR A 96 -23.04 6.88 0.80
C THR A 96 -22.20 7.71 -0.19
N PRO A 97 -22.38 9.05 -0.29
CA PRO A 97 -21.52 9.90 -1.11
C PRO A 97 -20.06 9.77 -0.73
N TYR A 98 -19.14 9.75 -1.71
CA TYR A 98 -17.70 9.52 -1.48
C TYR A 98 -17.09 10.43 -0.40
N ALA A 99 -17.47 11.71 -0.40
CA ALA A 99 -16.98 12.70 0.57
C ALA A 99 -17.45 12.47 2.01
N LEU A 100 -18.47 11.63 2.21
CA LEU A 100 -19.04 11.29 3.52
C LEU A 100 -18.66 9.88 3.98
N LEU A 101 -17.83 9.17 3.22
CA LEU A 101 -17.34 7.86 3.61
C LEU A 101 -16.53 7.98 4.91
N PRO A 102 -16.77 7.11 5.92
CA PRO A 102 -16.13 7.20 7.22
C PRO A 102 -14.73 6.58 7.20
N TRP A 103 -13.83 7.17 6.40
CA TRP A 103 -12.43 6.73 6.31
C TRP A 103 -11.75 6.76 7.68
N ARG A 104 -11.00 5.70 7.98
CA ARG A 104 -10.18 5.59 9.19
C ARG A 104 -8.75 5.22 8.83
N ILE A 105 -7.80 5.64 9.66
CA ILE A 105 -6.39 5.37 9.45
C ILE A 105 -5.99 4.06 10.14
N GLY A 106 -5.26 3.21 9.42
CA GLY A 106 -4.61 2.02 9.93
C GLY A 106 -3.12 2.01 9.59
N LEU A 107 -2.39 1.06 10.19
CA LEU A 107 -0.97 0.82 9.93
C LEU A 107 -0.77 -0.64 9.56
N LEU A 108 -0.37 -0.90 8.31
CA LEU A 108 0.14 -2.22 7.92
C LEU A 108 1.60 -2.33 8.32
N THR A 109 1.99 -3.49 8.81
CA THR A 109 3.39 -3.85 9.04
C THR A 109 3.66 -5.14 8.30
N ARG A 110 4.71 -5.18 7.48
CA ARG A 110 5.08 -6.40 6.74
C ARG A 110 5.42 -7.51 7.73
N THR A 111 4.81 -8.68 7.56
CA THR A 111 5.01 -9.84 8.44
C THR A 111 6.05 -10.83 7.91
N ASP A 112 6.37 -10.75 6.62
CA ASP A 112 7.27 -11.71 5.96
C ASP A 112 8.67 -11.09 5.84
N GLY A 113 9.67 -11.75 6.41
CA GLY A 113 11.04 -11.26 6.48
C GLY A 113 12.01 -12.38 6.91
N GLU A 114 12.35 -13.23 5.94
CA GLU A 114 13.77 -13.54 5.67
C GLU A 114 14.26 -12.61 4.56
#